data_AF-A0A453SI22-F1
#
_entry.id   AF-A0A453SI22-F1
#
_cell.length_a   1.000
_cell.length_b   1.000
_cell.length_c   1.000
_cell.angle_alpha   90.00
_cell.angle_beta   90.00
_cell.angle_gamma   90.00
#
_symmetry.space_group_name_H-M   'P 1'
#
loop_
_entity.id
_entity.type
_entity.pdbx_description
1 polymer ?
#
loop_
_entity_poly.entity_id
_entity_poly.type
_entity_poly.pdbx_seq_one_letter_code
_entity_poly.pdbx_strand_id
1 'polypeptide(L)'
;PTIKSFSLPFFPRHTQFFPCTQGIIKLYEEQGKYLHAEHISILLEMISSIATHASEVSSDSSLHMKFHKACSLLEASEPAVVHFENETYQSYLKLLQAVLHGYPFLSEDMDIESRLLDACEKILRTYLKCTGNGPSDEASHGNQTLHCIVPLGAAKQEELSARTPLVLLAMQLLHNLEKNSFRRVLPRFFPLLIDLIRCEHSSGDVQHALYKIFKSSIGPMIEV
;
A
#
# COMPACT_ATOMS: atom_id res chain seq x y z
N PRO A 1 15.80 -25.54 11.38
CA PRO A 1 14.80 -24.45 11.30
C PRO A 1 14.74 -23.90 9.87
N THR A 2 13.79 -24.42 9.11
CA THR A 2 13.63 -24.24 7.67
C THR A 2 12.99 -22.89 7.38
N ILE A 3 13.76 -21.97 6.79
CA ILE A 3 13.22 -20.72 6.24
C ILE A 3 12.41 -21.10 5.00
N LYS A 4 11.09 -20.95 5.06
CA LYS A 4 10.22 -21.14 3.89
C LYS A 4 10.52 -20.04 2.88
N SER A 5 11.00 -20.45 1.71
CA SER A 5 11.17 -19.60 0.53
C SER A 5 9.80 -19.02 0.14
N PHE A 6 9.68 -17.69 0.18
CA PHE A 6 8.58 -16.98 -0.45
C PHE A 6 8.81 -17.00 -1.97
N SER A 7 8.02 -17.80 -2.69
CA SER A 7 7.89 -17.69 -4.14
C SER A 7 6.77 -16.70 -4.45
N LEU A 8 7.12 -15.53 -4.99
CA LEU A 8 6.16 -14.58 -5.58
C LEU A 8 5.85 -14.97 -7.03
N PRO A 9 4.66 -14.64 -7.56
CA PRO A 9 4.30 -14.95 -8.93
C PRO A 9 5.12 -14.13 -9.91
N PHE A 10 5.57 -14.80 -10.97
CA PHE A 10 6.33 -14.28 -12.08
C PHE A 10 5.40 -13.47 -13.00
N PHE A 11 5.60 -12.15 -13.11
CA PHE A 11 4.96 -11.29 -14.11
C PHE A 11 6.00 -10.88 -15.18
N PRO A 12 5.85 -11.31 -16.45
CA PRO A 12 6.84 -10.99 -17.46
C PRO A 12 6.48 -9.76 -18.30
N ARG A 13 7.56 -9.00 -18.59
CA ARG A 13 7.92 -8.16 -19.74
C ARG A 13 7.67 -6.65 -19.66
N HIS A 14 8.82 -5.95 -19.66
CA HIS A 14 9.11 -4.53 -19.79
C HIS A 14 9.10 -3.67 -18.51
N THR A 15 9.74 -4.18 -17.46
CA THR A 15 10.04 -3.47 -16.21
C THR A 15 11.42 -2.81 -16.25
N GLN A 16 11.53 -1.61 -16.85
CA GLN A 16 12.75 -0.79 -16.82
C GLN A 16 12.86 0.18 -15.63
N PHE A 17 11.82 0.32 -14.79
CA PHE A 17 11.83 1.25 -13.65
C PHE A 17 12.45 0.71 -12.35
N PHE A 18 12.96 -0.53 -12.34
CA PHE A 18 13.35 -1.25 -11.11
C PHE A 18 14.78 -1.10 -10.56
N PRO A 19 15.79 -0.49 -11.23
CA PRO A 19 17.16 -0.62 -10.74
C PRO A 19 17.42 0.16 -9.45
N CYS A 20 16.79 1.31 -9.24
CA CYS A 20 17.06 2.15 -8.06
C CYS A 20 16.47 1.56 -6.78
N THR A 21 15.19 1.17 -6.80
CA THR A 21 14.54 0.56 -5.64
C THR A 21 15.18 -0.77 -5.27
N GLN A 22 15.44 -1.63 -6.27
CA GLN A 22 16.11 -2.90 -6.05
C GLN A 22 17.55 -2.71 -5.55
N GLY A 23 18.27 -1.69 -6.02
CA GLY A 23 19.61 -1.36 -5.56
C GLY A 23 19.65 -0.98 -4.08
N ILE A 24 18.71 -0.15 -3.63
CA ILE A 24 18.58 0.23 -2.21
C ILE A 24 18.29 -1.01 -1.34
N ILE A 25 17.35 -1.86 -1.74
CA ILE A 25 17.00 -3.08 -1.00
C ILE A 25 18.20 -4.03 -0.92
N LYS A 26 18.87 -4.29 -2.05
CA LYS A 26 20.06 -5.16 -2.06
C LYS A 26 21.20 -4.61 -1.20
N LEU A 27 21.43 -3.30 -1.24
CA LEU A 27 22.44 -2.66 -0.40
C LEU A 27 22.16 -2.91 1.09
N TYR A 28 20.90 -2.80 1.52
CA TYR A 28 20.53 -3.14 2.89
C TYR A 28 20.68 -4.65 3.18
N GLU A 29 20.22 -5.53 2.28
CA GLU A 29 20.30 -6.98 2.48
C GLU A 29 21.76 -7.47 2.59
N GLU A 30 22.67 -6.93 1.78
CA GLU A 30 24.06 -7.35 1.72
C GLU A 30 24.92 -6.70 2.81
N GLN A 31 24.69 -5.41 3.09
CA GLN A 31 25.56 -4.60 3.95
C GLN A 31 24.92 -4.21 5.28
N GLY A 32 23.65 -4.55 5.53
CA GLY A 32 22.87 -4.02 6.65
C GLY A 32 23.53 -4.17 8.02
N LYS A 33 24.28 -5.25 8.26
CA LYS A 33 25.02 -5.49 9.52
C LYS A 33 26.21 -4.55 9.75
N TYR A 34 26.65 -3.83 8.73
CA TYR A 34 27.74 -2.86 8.77
C TYR A 34 27.23 -1.41 8.67
N LEU A 35 25.92 -1.21 8.47
CA LEU A 35 25.33 0.11 8.36
C LEU A 35 25.01 0.67 9.75
N HIS A 36 25.39 1.93 9.96
CA HIS A 36 24.96 2.71 11.12
C HIS A 36 23.54 3.25 10.91
N ALA A 37 22.91 3.69 11.99
CA ALA A 37 21.55 4.24 11.97
C ALA A 37 21.37 5.37 10.94
N GLU A 38 22.35 6.27 10.83
CA GLU A 38 22.36 7.36 9.85
C GLU A 38 22.28 6.84 8.40
N HIS A 39 23.05 5.78 8.08
CA HIS A 39 23.01 5.17 6.75
C HIS A 39 21.64 4.51 6.50
N ILE A 40 21.09 3.80 7.49
CA ILE A 40 19.77 3.17 7.37
C ILE A 40 18.68 4.23 7.18
N SER A 41 18.75 5.36 7.90
CA SER A 41 17.82 6.48 7.72
C SER A 41 17.87 7.01 6.30
N ILE A 42 19.07 7.21 5.74
CA ILE A 42 19.23 7.65 4.34
C ILE A 42 18.60 6.64 3.37
N LEU A 43 18.80 5.33 3.55
CA LEU A 43 18.16 4.30 2.72
C LEU A 43 16.62 4.37 2.80
N LEU A 44 16.08 4.53 4.01
CA LEU A 44 14.64 4.65 4.25
C LEU A 44 14.05 5.92 3.64
N GLU A 45 14.75 7.05 3.75
CA GLU A 45 14.35 8.33 3.16
C GLU A 45 14.36 8.29 1.64
N MET A 46 15.39 7.70 1.03
CA MET A 46 15.46 7.52 -0.41
C MET A 46 14.27 6.72 -0.94
N ILE A 47 13.99 5.55 -0.36
CA ILE A 47 12.89 4.71 -0.85
C ILE A 47 11.51 5.33 -0.57
N SER A 48 11.35 6.03 0.57
CA SER A 48 10.12 6.76 0.90
C SER A 48 9.87 7.93 -0.06
N SER A 49 10.93 8.66 -0.43
CA SER A 49 10.87 9.73 -1.42
C SER A 49 10.48 9.20 -2.80
N ILE A 50 11.09 8.09 -3.25
CA ILE A 50 10.72 7.43 -4.51
C ILE A 50 9.26 6.96 -4.45
N ALA A 51 8.81 6.35 -3.35
CA ALA A 51 7.43 5.88 -3.19
C ALA A 51 6.42 7.05 -3.23
N THR A 52 6.77 8.16 -2.58
CA THR A 52 5.93 9.37 -2.56
C THR A 52 5.83 9.98 -3.96
N HIS A 53 6.95 10.11 -4.66
CA HIS A 53 6.95 10.65 -6.01
C HIS A 53 6.22 9.73 -7.01
N ALA A 54 6.40 8.42 -6.90
CA ALA A 54 5.65 7.44 -7.70
C ALA A 54 4.14 7.56 -7.46
N SER A 55 3.73 7.81 -6.21
CA SER A 55 2.34 8.04 -5.85
C SER A 55 1.77 9.31 -6.47
N GLU A 56 2.52 10.43 -6.42
CA GLU A 56 2.15 11.69 -7.09
C GLU A 56 1.93 11.48 -8.59
N VAL A 57 2.90 10.85 -9.26
CA VAL A 57 2.83 10.54 -10.69
C VAL A 57 1.62 9.65 -11.01
N SER A 58 1.36 8.61 -10.20
CA SER A 58 0.22 7.69 -10.40
C SER A 58 -1.14 8.36 -10.24
N SER A 59 -1.18 9.49 -9.52
CA SER A 59 -2.41 10.22 -9.22
C SER A 59 -2.66 11.41 -10.15
N ASP A 60 -1.68 11.78 -10.99
CA ASP A 60 -1.76 12.92 -11.89
C ASP A 60 -2.49 12.54 -13.19
N SER A 61 -3.81 12.72 -13.22
CA SER A 61 -4.64 12.44 -14.41
C SER A 61 -4.23 13.26 -15.64
N SER A 62 -3.69 14.47 -15.45
CA SER A 62 -3.22 15.32 -16.56
C SER A 62 -1.95 14.73 -17.19
N LEU A 63 -1.03 14.24 -16.36
CA LEU A 63 0.16 13.54 -16.82
C LEU A 63 -0.19 12.21 -17.52
N HIS A 64 -1.11 11.44 -16.95
CA HIS A 64 -1.62 10.22 -17.58
C HIS A 64 -2.22 10.48 -18.96
N MET A 65 -3.03 11.54 -19.13
CA MET A 65 -3.58 11.93 -20.43
C MET A 65 -2.48 12.30 -21.44
N LYS A 66 -1.40 12.97 -20.99
CA LYS A 66 -0.25 13.29 -21.83
C LYS A 66 0.51 12.02 -22.23
N PHE A 67 0.72 11.07 -21.32
CA PHE A 67 1.33 9.77 -21.63
C PHE A 67 0.48 9.00 -22.64
N HIS A 68 -0.83 8.86 -22.40
CA HIS A 68 -1.74 8.20 -23.32
C HIS A 68 -1.65 8.78 -24.73
N LYS A 69 -1.68 10.12 -24.86
CA LYS A 69 -1.56 10.81 -26.15
C LYS A 69 -0.19 10.58 -26.80
N ALA A 70 0.90 10.71 -26.05
CA ALA A 70 2.25 10.55 -26.58
C ALA A 70 2.51 9.10 -27.00
N CYS A 71 2.15 8.12 -26.17
CA CYS A 71 2.33 6.70 -26.44
C CYS A 71 1.47 6.25 -27.63
N SER A 72 0.23 6.75 -27.75
CA SER A 72 -0.63 6.48 -28.92
C SER A 72 -0.02 7.01 -30.22
N LEU A 73 0.61 8.19 -30.20
CA LEU A 73 1.27 8.77 -31.37
C LEU A 73 2.57 8.04 -31.75
N LEU A 74 3.27 7.47 -30.76
CA LEU A 74 4.55 6.80 -30.93
C LEU A 74 4.42 5.27 -31.08
N GLU A 75 3.20 4.73 -31.05
CA GLU A 75 2.92 3.29 -30.99
C GLU A 75 3.69 2.58 -29.85
N ALA A 76 3.94 3.30 -28.77
CA ALA A 76 4.66 2.81 -27.59
C ALA A 76 3.68 2.33 -26.51
N SER A 77 4.12 1.43 -25.64
CA SER A 77 3.35 1.06 -24.47
C SER A 77 3.31 2.19 -23.45
N GLU A 78 2.19 2.38 -22.76
CA GLU A 78 2.11 3.30 -21.63
C GLU A 78 3.01 2.85 -20.47
N PRO A 79 3.59 3.80 -19.71
CA PRO A 79 4.37 3.46 -18.52
C PRO A 79 3.47 2.86 -17.44
N ALA A 80 3.89 1.73 -16.87
CA ALA A 80 3.18 1.03 -15.79
C ALA A 80 3.34 1.73 -14.42
N VAL A 81 2.92 2.99 -14.31
CA VAL A 81 3.20 3.85 -13.14
C VAL A 81 2.56 3.35 -11.83
N VAL A 82 1.35 2.79 -11.88
CA VAL A 82 0.68 2.20 -10.71
C VAL A 82 1.44 0.98 -10.21
N HIS A 83 1.94 0.13 -11.13
CA HIS A 83 2.75 -1.02 -10.76
C HIS A 83 4.08 -0.58 -10.12
N PHE A 84 4.72 0.46 -10.66
CA PHE A 84 5.94 1.00 -10.08
C PHE A 84 5.73 1.60 -8.69
N GLU A 85 4.66 2.37 -8.48
CA GLU A 85 4.26 2.86 -7.16
C GLU A 85 4.09 1.67 -6.19
N ASN A 86 3.33 0.65 -6.59
CA ASN A 86 3.01 -0.47 -5.72
C ASN A 86 4.25 -1.25 -5.27
N GLU A 87 5.16 -1.53 -6.20
CA GLU A 87 6.41 -2.26 -5.93
C GLU A 87 7.36 -1.44 -5.06
N THR A 88 7.36 -0.12 -5.22
CA THR A 88 8.17 0.77 -4.39
C THR A 88 7.65 0.79 -2.95
N TYR A 89 6.33 0.93 -2.74
CA TYR A 89 5.76 0.81 -1.40
C TYR A 89 5.96 -0.58 -0.79
N GLN A 90 5.82 -1.65 -1.58
CA GLN A 90 6.10 -3.00 -1.09
C GLN A 90 7.55 -3.13 -0.61
N SER A 91 8.49 -2.61 -1.39
CA SER A 91 9.91 -2.60 -1.03
C SER A 91 10.16 -1.75 0.23
N TYR A 92 9.51 -0.60 0.34
CA TYR A 92 9.58 0.26 1.51
C TYR A 92 9.07 -0.44 2.78
N LEU A 93 7.88 -1.05 2.72
CA LEU A 93 7.30 -1.80 3.83
C LEU A 93 8.19 -2.99 4.25
N LYS A 94 8.77 -3.71 3.29
CA LYS A 94 9.72 -4.80 3.57
C LYS A 94 10.97 -4.28 4.29
N LEU A 95 11.52 -3.15 3.84
CA LEU A 95 12.69 -2.55 4.47
C LEU A 95 12.37 -2.08 5.91
N LEU A 96 11.24 -1.39 6.11
CA LEU A 96 10.78 -0.98 7.44
C LEU A 96 10.61 -2.19 8.37
N GLN A 97 9.97 -3.27 7.91
CA GLN A 97 9.85 -4.50 8.68
C GLN A 97 11.23 -5.10 9.00
N ALA A 98 12.15 -5.14 8.04
CA ALA A 98 13.48 -5.71 8.25
C ALA A 98 14.29 -4.92 9.28
N VAL A 99 14.16 -3.59 9.30
CA VAL A 99 14.79 -2.72 10.32
C VAL A 99 14.13 -2.93 11.68
N LEU A 100 12.79 -2.93 11.73
CA LEU A 100 12.02 -3.12 12.97
C LEU A 100 12.37 -4.43 13.69
N HIS A 101 12.53 -5.53 12.95
CA HIS A 101 12.87 -6.84 13.53
C HIS A 101 14.38 -7.05 13.70
N GLY A 102 15.21 -6.46 12.83
CA GLY A 102 16.65 -6.65 12.84
C GLY A 102 17.38 -5.83 13.90
N TYR A 103 16.87 -4.62 14.20
CA TYR A 103 17.52 -3.67 15.10
C TYR A 103 16.50 -2.96 16.03
N PRO A 104 15.91 -3.67 17.02
CA PRO A 104 14.85 -3.10 17.86
C PRO A 104 15.21 -1.79 18.57
N PHE A 105 16.46 -1.65 19.04
CA PHE A 105 16.93 -0.42 19.69
C PHE A 105 17.02 0.78 18.74
N LEU A 106 17.44 0.55 17.49
CA LEU A 106 17.51 1.62 16.48
C LEU A 106 16.12 1.95 15.91
N SER A 107 15.19 1.01 16.02
CA SER A 107 13.83 1.15 15.51
C SER A 107 13.01 2.21 16.27
N GLU A 108 13.23 2.34 17.58
CA GLU A 108 12.56 3.35 18.41
C GLU A 108 13.10 4.74 18.09
N ASP A 109 14.43 4.90 18.03
CA ASP A 109 15.10 6.17 17.69
C ASP A 109 14.71 6.72 16.31
N MET A 110 14.38 5.84 15.35
CA MET A 110 14.04 6.22 13.97
C MET A 110 12.52 6.26 13.69
N ASP A 111 11.68 6.07 14.72
CA ASP A 111 10.21 6.02 14.61
C ASP A 111 9.70 5.01 13.55
N ILE A 112 10.37 3.87 13.41
CA ILE A 112 10.09 2.91 12.31
C ILE A 112 8.67 2.38 12.37
N GLU A 113 8.13 2.11 13.57
CA GLU A 113 6.73 1.68 13.73
C GLU A 113 5.76 2.76 13.22
N SER A 114 6.00 4.05 13.55
CA SER A 114 5.18 5.14 13.04
C SER A 114 5.23 5.22 11.51
N ARG A 115 6.44 5.19 10.93
CA ARG A 115 6.63 5.21 9.47
C ARG A 115 5.91 4.05 8.77
N LEU A 116 5.92 2.86 9.37
CA LEU A 116 5.21 1.68 8.87
C LEU A 116 3.69 1.89 8.88
N LEU A 117 3.15 2.43 9.99
CA LEU A 117 1.72 2.71 10.13
C LEU A 117 1.28 3.83 9.18
N ASP A 118 2.09 4.88 9.01
CA ASP A 118 1.83 5.98 8.08
C ASP A 118 1.76 5.47 6.63
N ALA A 119 2.69 4.60 6.24
CA ALA A 119 2.67 3.95 4.93
C ALA A 119 1.43 3.06 4.74
N CYS A 120 1.08 2.25 5.75
CA CYS A 120 -0.13 1.41 5.71
C CYS A 120 -1.39 2.26 5.55
N GLU A 121 -1.54 3.34 6.32
CA GLU A 121 -2.69 4.24 6.21
C GLU A 121 -2.76 4.86 4.81
N LYS A 122 -1.63 5.36 4.28
CA LYS A 122 -1.57 5.97 2.95
C LYS A 122 -2.02 4.98 1.88
N ILE A 123 -1.54 3.74 1.93
CA ILE A 123 -1.93 2.66 1.01
C ILE A 123 -3.43 2.39 1.05
N LEU A 124 -4.02 2.24 2.26
CA LEU A 124 -5.46 1.98 2.41
C LEU A 124 -6.29 3.16 1.89
N ARG A 125 -5.88 4.39 2.19
CA ARG A 125 -6.54 5.60 1.68
C ARG A 125 -6.47 5.70 0.16
N THR A 126 -5.31 5.41 -0.44
CA THR A 126 -5.16 5.43 -1.90
C THR A 126 -6.07 4.39 -2.55
N TYR A 127 -6.17 3.17 -2.00
CA TYR A 127 -7.09 2.17 -2.52
C TYR A 127 -8.56 2.63 -2.45
N LEU A 128 -8.99 3.18 -1.32
CA LEU A 128 -10.34 3.72 -1.15
C LEU A 128 -10.66 4.89 -2.10
N LYS A 129 -9.66 5.70 -2.46
CA LYS A 129 -9.84 6.74 -3.49
C LYS A 129 -10.12 6.13 -4.87
N CYS A 130 -9.53 4.98 -5.18
CA CYS A 130 -9.75 4.29 -6.46
C CYS A 130 -11.14 3.66 -6.60
N THR A 131 -11.82 3.39 -5.48
CA THR A 131 -13.14 2.72 -5.47
C THR A 131 -14.32 3.66 -5.69
N GLY A 132 -14.08 4.97 -5.83
CA GLY A 132 -15.13 5.97 -6.02
C GLY A 132 -15.72 6.52 -4.71
N ASN A 133 -15.26 6.05 -3.55
CA ASN A 133 -15.70 6.52 -2.23
C ASN A 133 -14.93 7.76 -1.71
N GLY A 134 -14.40 8.60 -2.61
CA GLY A 134 -13.86 9.90 -2.18
C GLY A 134 -14.96 10.79 -1.58
N PRO A 135 -14.65 11.72 -0.65
CA PRO A 135 -15.62 12.74 -0.29
C PRO A 135 -15.95 13.50 -1.57
N SER A 136 -17.16 13.26 -2.07
CA SER A 136 -17.72 14.05 -3.16
C SER A 136 -17.83 15.47 -2.62
N ASP A 137 -16.99 16.38 -3.13
CA ASP A 137 -17.24 17.81 -3.04
C ASP A 137 -18.46 18.12 -3.91
N GLU A 138 -19.65 17.67 -3.52
CA GLU A 138 -20.90 18.14 -4.09
C GLU A 138 -21.96 18.14 -2.99
N ALA A 139 -22.25 19.34 -2.51
CA ALA A 139 -23.49 19.65 -1.84
C ALA A 139 -24.65 19.29 -2.76
N SER A 140 -25.33 18.17 -2.50
CA SER A 140 -26.64 17.92 -3.08
C SER A 140 -27.53 17.23 -2.08
N HIS A 141 -28.71 17.84 -1.92
CA HIS A 141 -29.70 17.57 -0.92
C HIS A 141 -30.29 16.15 -1.02
N GLY A 142 -30.79 15.69 0.12
CA GLY A 142 -31.34 14.37 0.36
C GLY A 142 -32.18 13.78 -0.77
N ASN A 143 -31.88 12.53 -1.11
CA ASN A 143 -32.82 11.52 -1.52
C ASN A 143 -32.17 10.15 -1.27
N GLN A 144 -32.95 9.19 -0.75
CA GLN A 144 -32.51 7.81 -0.55
C GLN A 144 -32.07 7.22 -1.90
N THR A 145 -30.75 7.07 -2.07
CA THR A 145 -30.15 6.55 -3.30
C THR A 145 -30.47 5.06 -3.43
N LEU A 146 -31.18 4.71 -4.51
CA LEU A 146 -31.29 3.34 -4.99
C LEU A 146 -29.86 2.79 -5.17
N HIS A 147 -29.55 1.69 -4.48
CA HIS A 147 -28.23 1.05 -4.46
C HIS A 147 -27.99 0.30 -5.79
N CYS A 148 -27.89 1.03 -6.89
CA CYS A 148 -27.48 0.48 -8.17
C CYS A 148 -25.96 0.42 -8.18
N ILE A 149 -25.40 -0.79 -8.20
CA ILE A 149 -23.97 -1.00 -8.42
C ILE A 149 -23.66 -0.49 -9.83
N VAL A 150 -23.10 0.71 -9.94
CA VAL A 150 -22.64 1.25 -11.22
C VAL A 150 -21.34 0.52 -11.57
N PRO A 151 -21.23 -0.11 -12.75
CA PRO A 151 -19.98 -0.75 -13.15
C PRO A 151 -18.85 0.27 -13.21
N LEU A 152 -17.73 -0.03 -12.56
CA LEU A 152 -16.51 0.74 -12.74
C LEU A 152 -16.04 0.63 -14.20
N GLY A 153 -15.46 1.72 -14.73
CA GLY A 153 -14.77 1.67 -16.00
C GLY A 153 -13.58 0.68 -15.93
N ALA A 154 -13.29 0.02 -17.05
CA ALA A 154 -12.24 -1.01 -17.13
C ALA A 154 -10.88 -0.56 -16.55
N ALA A 155 -10.47 0.67 -16.84
CA ALA A 155 -9.23 1.25 -16.31
C ALA A 155 -9.22 1.35 -14.77
N LYS A 156 -10.35 1.67 -14.14
CA LYS A 156 -10.46 1.72 -12.68
C LYS A 156 -10.47 0.33 -12.06
N GLN A 157 -11.10 -0.64 -12.72
CA GLN A 157 -11.07 -2.03 -12.28
C GLN A 157 -9.65 -2.63 -12.38
N GLU A 158 -8.92 -2.30 -13.44
CA GLU A 158 -7.52 -2.68 -13.60
C GLU A 158 -6.64 -2.05 -12.51
N GLU A 159 -6.81 -0.75 -12.23
CA GLU A 159 -6.09 -0.05 -11.15
C GLU A 159 -6.34 -0.70 -9.78
N LEU A 160 -7.61 -0.99 -9.44
CA LEU A 160 -7.95 -1.69 -8.20
C LEU A 160 -7.34 -3.09 -8.11
N SER A 161 -7.33 -3.82 -9.23
CA SER A 161 -6.72 -5.14 -9.31
C SER A 161 -5.21 -5.05 -9.07
N ALA A 162 -4.54 -4.08 -9.70
CA ALA A 162 -3.12 -3.83 -9.53
C ALA A 162 -2.76 -3.42 -8.09
N ARG A 163 -3.61 -2.64 -7.40
CA ARG A 163 -3.40 -2.17 -6.02
C ARG A 163 -3.73 -3.20 -4.95
N THR A 164 -4.55 -4.21 -5.26
CA THR A 164 -5.01 -5.22 -4.29
C THR A 164 -3.86 -5.91 -3.51
N PRO A 165 -2.77 -6.39 -4.15
CA PRO A 165 -1.67 -7.04 -3.42
C PRO A 165 -1.03 -6.16 -2.35
N LEU A 166 -0.86 -4.87 -2.63
CA LEU A 166 -0.26 -3.93 -1.68
C LEU A 166 -1.18 -3.64 -0.49
N VAL A 167 -2.49 -3.54 -0.73
CA VAL A 167 -3.50 -3.38 0.33
C VAL A 167 -3.52 -4.59 1.24
N LEU A 168 -3.49 -5.80 0.67
CA LEU A 168 -3.43 -7.03 1.45
C LEU A 168 -2.17 -7.08 2.33
N LEU A 169 -1.04 -6.60 1.83
CA LEU A 169 0.20 -6.49 2.62
C LEU A 169 0.03 -5.51 3.80
N ALA A 170 -0.56 -4.33 3.57
CA ALA A 170 -0.83 -3.35 4.63
C ALA A 170 -1.81 -3.91 5.68
N MET A 171 -2.86 -4.60 5.25
CA MET A 171 -3.83 -5.24 6.15
C MET A 171 -3.21 -6.38 6.95
N GLN A 172 -2.35 -7.19 6.32
CA GLN A 172 -1.62 -8.26 7.00
C GLN A 172 -0.68 -7.69 8.06
N LEU A 173 -0.02 -6.57 7.77
CA LEU A 173 0.82 -5.85 8.73
C LEU A 173 0.01 -5.42 9.96
N LEU A 174 -1.15 -4.80 9.75
CA LEU A 174 -2.05 -4.40 10.84
C LEU A 174 -2.54 -5.61 11.64
N HIS A 175 -2.92 -6.70 10.95
CA HIS A 175 -3.40 -7.91 11.59
C HIS A 175 -2.32 -8.58 12.47
N ASN A 176 -1.06 -8.49 12.08
CA ASN A 176 0.07 -9.10 12.80
C ASN A 176 0.57 -8.27 13.99
N LEU A 177 0.01 -7.08 14.24
CA LEU A 177 0.35 -6.30 15.43
C LEU A 177 -0.07 -7.05 16.71
N GLU A 178 0.74 -6.94 17.76
CA GLU A 178 0.36 -7.44 19.09
C GLU A 178 -0.95 -6.80 19.57
N LYS A 179 -1.74 -7.52 20.37
CA LYS A 179 -3.10 -7.11 20.81
C LYS A 179 -3.13 -5.69 21.38
N ASN A 180 -2.17 -5.33 22.22
CA ASN A 180 -2.09 -4.00 22.83
C ASN A 180 -1.69 -2.92 21.81
N SER A 181 -0.74 -3.21 20.92
CA SER A 181 -0.35 -2.29 19.83
C SER A 181 -1.50 -2.07 18.85
N PHE A 182 -2.19 -3.14 18.43
CA PHE A 182 -3.38 -3.03 17.58
C PHE A 182 -4.46 -2.16 18.25
N ARG A 183 -4.72 -2.36 19.54
CA ARG A 183 -5.70 -1.54 20.29
C ARG A 183 -5.35 -0.05 20.28
N ARG A 184 -4.05 0.30 20.38
CA ARG A 184 -3.58 1.69 20.35
C ARG A 184 -3.81 2.34 18.98
N VAL A 185 -3.58 1.60 17.90
CA VAL A 185 -3.72 2.14 16.53
C VAL A 185 -5.13 2.01 15.98
N LEU A 186 -5.99 1.20 16.58
CA LEU A 186 -7.35 0.93 16.10
C LEU A 186 -8.15 2.22 15.83
N PRO A 187 -8.18 3.25 16.70
CA PRO A 187 -8.92 4.49 16.41
C PRO A 187 -8.53 5.16 15.09
N ARG A 188 -7.26 5.03 14.70
CA ARG A 188 -6.70 5.59 13.45
C ARG A 188 -7.15 4.78 12.21
N PHE A 189 -7.17 3.45 12.32
CA PHE A 189 -7.46 2.57 11.19
C PHE A 189 -8.92 2.13 11.08
N PHE A 190 -9.69 2.18 12.16
CA PHE A 190 -11.07 1.70 12.20
C PHE A 190 -11.96 2.38 11.14
N PRO A 191 -11.92 3.71 10.93
CA PRO A 191 -12.69 4.34 9.86
C PRO A 191 -12.36 3.77 8.48
N LEU A 192 -11.07 3.54 8.19
CA LEU A 192 -10.62 2.98 6.92
C LEU A 192 -11.11 1.54 6.73
N LEU A 193 -11.09 0.74 7.78
CA LEU A 193 -11.60 -0.64 7.75
C LEU A 193 -13.11 -0.66 7.50
N ILE A 194 -13.87 0.26 8.10
CA ILE A 194 -15.31 0.40 7.86
C ILE A 194 -15.58 0.85 6.43
N ASP A 195 -14.84 1.83 5.90
CA ASP A 195 -14.98 2.29 4.52
C ASP A 195 -14.66 1.16 3.51
N LEU A 196 -13.70 0.29 3.82
CA LEU A 196 -13.40 -0.90 3.02
C LEU A 196 -14.51 -1.95 3.06
N ILE A 197 -15.21 -2.12 4.19
CA ILE A 197 -16.39 -3.00 4.26
C ILE A 197 -17.52 -2.43 3.40
N ARG A 198 -17.73 -1.11 3.44
CA ARG A 198 -18.77 -0.42 2.68
C ARG A 198 -18.46 -0.30 1.19
N CYS A 199 -17.23 -0.62 0.80
CA CYS A 199 -16.77 -0.48 -0.57
C CYS A 199 -17.33 -1.62 -1.45
N GLU A 200 -18.26 -1.28 -2.35
CA GLU A 200 -18.87 -2.21 -3.29
C GLU A 200 -17.87 -2.87 -4.26
N HIS A 201 -16.81 -2.13 -4.62
CA HIS A 201 -15.81 -2.56 -5.59
C HIS A 201 -14.55 -3.16 -4.96
N SER A 202 -14.61 -3.50 -3.68
CA SER A 202 -13.53 -4.19 -2.99
C SER A 202 -13.31 -5.57 -3.61
N SER A 203 -12.05 -5.98 -3.77
CA SER A 203 -11.75 -7.36 -4.14
C SER A 203 -12.20 -8.35 -3.05
N GLY A 204 -12.50 -9.59 -3.46
CA GLY A 204 -12.89 -10.65 -2.52
C GLY A 204 -11.78 -10.98 -1.50
N ASP A 205 -10.52 -10.87 -1.90
CA ASP A 205 -9.37 -11.07 -1.01
C ASP A 205 -9.31 -9.99 0.08
N VAL A 206 -9.61 -8.73 -0.27
CA VAL A 206 -9.67 -7.62 0.70
C VAL A 206 -10.81 -7.87 1.69
N GLN A 207 -11.98 -8.30 1.22
CA GLN A 207 -13.10 -8.66 2.11
C GLN A 207 -12.74 -9.83 3.04
N HIS A 208 -12.02 -10.83 2.55
CA HIS A 208 -11.55 -11.95 3.36
C HIS A 208 -10.52 -11.51 4.43
N ALA A 209 -9.61 -10.59 4.08
CA ALA A 209 -8.67 -10.01 5.02
C ALA A 209 -9.37 -9.16 6.09
N LEU A 210 -10.41 -8.39 5.72
CA LEU A 210 -11.25 -7.65 6.68
C LEU A 210 -11.90 -8.61 7.66
N TYR A 211 -12.55 -9.66 7.16
CA TYR A 211 -13.17 -10.68 8.02
C TYR A 211 -12.20 -11.25 9.05
N LYS A 212 -10.94 -11.54 8.65
CA LYS A 212 -9.91 -12.00 9.58
C LYS A 212 -9.62 -10.97 10.67
N ILE A 213 -9.36 -9.71 10.32
CA ILE A 213 -9.07 -8.63 11.28
C ILE A 213 -10.25 -8.46 12.25
N PHE A 214 -11.48 -8.37 11.75
CA PHE A 214 -12.65 -8.17 12.59
C PHE A 214 -12.87 -9.34 13.54
N LYS A 215 -12.76 -10.58 13.06
CA LYS A 215 -12.97 -11.77 13.87
C LYS A 215 -11.89 -11.98 14.94
N SER A 216 -10.62 -11.81 14.57
CA SER A 216 -9.49 -12.22 15.43
C SER A 216 -8.86 -11.09 16.23
N SER A 217 -8.93 -9.85 15.74
CA SER A 217 -8.33 -8.69 16.40
C SER A 217 -9.37 -7.83 17.11
N ILE A 218 -10.49 -7.50 16.44
CA ILE A 218 -11.52 -6.59 16.98
C ILE A 218 -12.54 -7.32 17.87
N GLY A 219 -13.05 -8.48 17.45
CA GLY A 219 -14.05 -9.25 18.20
C GLY A 219 -13.66 -9.49 19.67
N PRO A 220 -12.45 -9.99 19.96
CA PRO A 220 -11.98 -10.20 21.34
C PRO A 220 -11.76 -8.93 22.17
N MET A 221 -11.98 -7.74 21.62
CA MET A 221 -11.96 -6.46 22.34
C MET A 221 -13.36 -6.02 22.80
N ILE A 222 -14.41 -6.54 22.17
CA ILE A 222 -15.81 -6.19 22.43
C ILE A 222 -16.46 -7.20 23.37
N GLU A 223 -15.98 -8.45 23.40
CA GLU A 223 -16.45 -9.52 24.29
C GLU A 223 -16.00 -9.35 25.77
N VAL A 224 -15.82 -8.12 26.24
CA VAL A 224 -15.42 -7.77 27.61
C VAL A 224 -16.65 -7.38 28.44
#